data_AF-A0A1R1L8K7-F1
#
_entry.id   AF-A0A1R1L8K7-F1
#
_cell.length_a   1.000
_cell.length_b   1.000
_cell.length_c   1.000
_cell.angle_alpha   90.00
_cell.angle_beta   90.00
_cell.angle_gamma   90.00
#
_symmetry.space_group_name_H-M   'P 1'
#
loop_
_entity.id
_entity.type
_entity.pdbx_description
1 polymer ?
#
loop_
_entity_poly.entity_id
_entity_poly.type
_entity_poly.pdbx_seq_one_letter_code
_entity_poly.pdbx_strand_id
1 'polypeptide(L)'
;MIIVVAVMVFWPVPVDRPFRQVIMQVLDAARDRGLPPWVTYNQVERAANVLLFMPVGAVVTLVLRRPVVALTLCVLASAGIELVQYFLLGSRKGSVVDLAMNSLGAAVGVTGVVVTARIVRLLRNRWGRRSVSEPS
;
A
#
# COMPACT_ATOMS: atom_id res chain seq x y z
N MET A 1 -1.23 -18.73 0.80
CA MET A 1 -1.10 -17.29 1.13
C MET A 1 -0.06 -16.57 0.27
N ILE A 2 1.17 -17.08 0.11
CA ILE A 2 2.25 -16.40 -0.66
C ILE A 2 1.86 -16.16 -2.12
N ILE A 3 1.13 -17.09 -2.74
CA ILE A 3 0.66 -16.97 -4.13
C ILE A 3 -0.33 -15.82 -4.30
N VAL A 4 -1.23 -15.57 -3.33
CA VAL A 4 -2.19 -14.45 -3.39
C VAL A 4 -1.47 -13.11 -3.28
N VAL A 5 -0.46 -13.03 -2.40
CA VAL A 5 0.39 -11.85 -2.26
C VAL A 5 1.21 -11.63 -3.52
N ALA A 6 1.81 -12.68 -4.09
CA ALA A 6 2.55 -12.59 -5.34
C ALA A 6 1.64 -12.17 -6.51
N VAL A 7 0.43 -12.72 -6.60
CA VAL A 7 -0.56 -12.34 -7.62
C VAL A 7 -1.04 -10.91 -7.43
N MET A 8 -1.15 -10.39 -6.20
CA MET A 8 -1.44 -8.97 -5.95
C MET A 8 -0.25 -8.05 -6.29
N VAL A 9 0.97 -8.44 -5.90
CA VAL A 9 2.20 -7.68 -6.13
C VAL A 9 2.57 -7.64 -7.61
N PHE A 10 2.35 -8.75 -8.31
CA PHE A 10 2.60 -8.88 -9.75
C PHE A 10 1.35 -8.66 -10.58
N TRP A 11 0.22 -8.21 -10.01
CA TRP A 11 -0.93 -7.82 -10.81
C TRP A 11 -0.51 -6.60 -11.64
N PRO A 12 -0.18 -6.78 -12.93
CA PRO A 12 0.56 -5.78 -13.71
C PRO A 12 -0.38 -4.72 -14.28
N VAL A 13 -1.62 -4.71 -13.81
CA VAL A 13 -2.65 -3.78 -14.20
C VAL A 13 -2.81 -2.86 -12.99
N PRO A 14 -2.46 -1.57 -13.10
CA PRO A 14 -3.04 -0.62 -12.17
C PRO A 14 -4.55 -0.84 -12.17
N VAL A 15 -5.23 -0.47 -11.09
CA VAL A 15 -6.71 -0.58 -11.07
C VAL A 15 -7.35 0.23 -12.23
N ASP A 16 -6.57 1.08 -12.91
CA ASP A 16 -6.92 1.91 -14.06
C ASP A 16 -7.75 1.20 -15.14
N ARG A 17 -7.27 0.12 -15.76
CA ARG A 17 -7.88 -0.29 -17.04
C ARG A 17 -9.21 -1.03 -16.94
N PRO A 18 -9.38 -2.04 -16.09
CA PRO A 18 -10.65 -2.77 -16.01
C PRO A 18 -11.72 -1.99 -15.23
N PHE A 19 -11.34 -1.06 -14.34
CA PHE A 19 -12.30 -0.38 -13.45
C PHE A 19 -12.57 1.07 -13.80
N ARG A 20 -11.84 1.71 -14.73
CA ARG A 20 -12.06 3.12 -15.11
C ARG A 20 -13.50 3.42 -15.48
N GLN A 21 -14.15 2.57 -16.29
CA GLN A 21 -15.55 2.78 -16.67
C GLN A 21 -16.48 2.66 -15.47
N VAL A 22 -16.26 1.69 -14.59
CA VAL A 22 -17.06 1.48 -13.37
C VAL A 22 -16.89 2.64 -12.39
N ILE A 23 -15.65 3.08 -12.15
CA ILE A 23 -15.36 4.20 -11.23
C ILE A 23 -15.96 5.49 -11.78
N MET A 24 -15.88 5.75 -13.08
CA MET A 24 -16.53 6.92 -13.68
C MET A 24 -18.05 6.86 -13.53
N GLN A 25 -18.69 5.72 -13.81
CA GLN A 25 -20.13 5.54 -13.61
C GLN A 25 -20.54 5.75 -12.15
N VAL A 26 -19.76 5.25 -11.19
CA VAL A 26 -20.00 5.46 -9.76
C VAL A 26 -19.81 6.93 -9.38
N LEU A 27 -18.77 7.59 -9.89
CA LEU A 27 -18.52 9.01 -9.63
C LEU A 27 -19.61 9.90 -10.22
N ASP A 28 -20.09 9.60 -11.42
CA ASP A 28 -21.18 10.32 -12.07
C ASP A 28 -22.49 10.12 -11.27
N ALA A 29 -22.84 8.88 -10.94
CA ALA A 29 -24.00 8.56 -10.12
C ALA A 29 -23.92 9.17 -8.70
N ALA A 30 -22.72 9.34 -8.16
CA ALA A 30 -22.52 9.96 -6.86
C ALA A 30 -22.52 11.49 -6.95
N ARG A 31 -22.09 12.08 -8.06
CA ARG A 31 -22.20 13.52 -8.33
C ARG A 31 -23.66 13.95 -8.38
N ASP A 32 -24.53 13.12 -8.94
CA ASP A 32 -25.99 13.31 -8.90
C ASP A 32 -26.56 13.26 -7.46
N ARG A 33 -25.82 12.70 -6.51
CA ARG A 33 -26.18 12.62 -5.08
C ARG A 33 -25.46 13.66 -4.21
N GLY A 34 -24.83 14.66 -4.81
CA GLY A 34 -24.18 15.78 -4.12
C GLY A 34 -22.70 15.57 -3.81
N LEU A 35 -22.03 14.60 -4.46
CA LEU A 35 -20.60 14.40 -4.27
C LEU A 35 -19.82 15.63 -4.77
N PRO A 36 -18.90 16.19 -3.96
CA PRO A 36 -18.27 17.46 -4.29
C PRO A 36 -17.51 17.44 -5.62
N PRO A 37 -17.55 18.54 -6.40
CA PRO A 37 -16.91 18.59 -7.71
C PRO A 37 -15.38 18.47 -7.66
N TRP A 38 -14.77 18.75 -6.51
CA TRP A 38 -13.32 18.62 -6.30
C TRP A 38 -12.84 17.16 -6.19
N VAL A 39 -13.73 16.20 -5.93
CA VAL A 39 -13.40 14.77 -5.96
C VAL A 39 -13.32 14.32 -7.40
N THR A 40 -12.15 13.87 -7.83
CA THR A 40 -11.90 13.46 -9.22
C THR A 40 -11.47 12.01 -9.29
N TYR A 41 -11.69 11.39 -10.46
CA TYR A 41 -11.20 10.04 -10.76
C TYR A 41 -9.73 9.85 -10.40
N ASN A 42 -8.87 10.82 -10.77
CA ASN A 42 -7.44 10.77 -10.48
C ASN A 42 -7.13 10.71 -8.98
N GLN A 43 -7.95 11.33 -8.11
CA GLN A 43 -7.74 11.26 -6.66
C GLN A 43 -8.13 9.88 -6.12
N VAL A 44 -9.25 9.33 -6.59
CA VAL A 44 -9.71 7.98 -6.22
C VAL A 44 -8.67 6.94 -6.64
N GLU A 45 -8.14 7.06 -7.84
CA GLU A 45 -7.09 6.20 -8.38
C GLU A 45 -5.80 6.26 -7.54
N ARG A 46 -5.34 7.47 -7.20
CA ARG A 46 -4.17 7.65 -6.32
C ARG A 46 -4.39 7.07 -4.93
N ALA A 47 -5.57 7.25 -4.35
CA ALA A 47 -5.92 6.68 -3.06
C ALA A 47 -5.97 5.14 -3.11
N ALA A 48 -6.51 4.57 -4.19
CA ALA A 48 -6.53 3.13 -4.41
C ALA A 48 -5.11 2.55 -4.47
N ASN A 49 -4.19 3.22 -5.18
CA ASN A 49 -2.77 2.83 -5.25
C ASN A 49 -2.11 2.79 -3.85
N VAL A 50 -2.33 3.83 -3.03
CA VAL A 50 -1.85 3.84 -1.63
C VAL A 50 -2.44 2.69 -0.82
N LEU A 51 -3.76 2.48 -0.90
CA LEU A 51 -4.47 1.46 -0.14
C LEU A 51 -4.07 0.03 -0.55
N LEU A 52 -3.73 -0.18 -1.83
CA LEU A 52 -3.27 -1.47 -2.36
C LEU A 52 -1.86 -1.80 -1.85
N PHE A 53 -0.94 -0.83 -1.84
CA PHE A 53 0.45 -1.05 -1.42
C PHE A 53 0.63 -1.08 0.10
N MET A 54 -0.30 -0.53 0.87
CA MET A 54 -0.28 -0.58 2.33
C MET A 54 -0.19 -2.01 2.92
N PRO A 55 -1.09 -2.96 2.57
CA PRO A 55 -0.97 -4.33 3.05
C PRO A 55 0.29 -5.03 2.50
N VAL A 56 0.73 -4.70 1.28
CA VAL A 56 1.97 -5.26 0.70
C VAL A 56 3.19 -4.87 1.56
N GLY A 57 3.37 -3.57 1.84
CA GLY A 57 4.47 -3.10 2.67
C GLY A 57 4.46 -3.72 4.08
N ALA A 58 3.27 -3.90 4.65
CA ALA A 58 3.11 -4.58 5.94
C ALA A 58 3.53 -6.06 5.88
N VAL A 59 3.01 -6.83 4.92
CA VAL A 59 3.31 -8.26 4.75
C VAL A 59 4.79 -8.49 4.48
N VAL A 60 5.39 -7.73 3.55
CA VAL A 60 6.82 -7.88 3.23
C VAL A 60 7.67 -7.56 4.45
N THR A 61 7.30 -6.55 5.24
CA THR A 61 7.99 -6.24 6.51
C THR A 61 7.86 -7.36 7.54
N LEU A 62 6.68 -7.97 7.67
CA LEU A 62 6.45 -9.08 8.58
C LEU A 62 7.25 -10.33 8.19
N VAL A 63 7.35 -10.62 6.89
CA VAL A 63 8.09 -11.76 6.34
C VAL A 63 9.59 -11.55 6.50
N LEU A 64 10.12 -10.42 6.04
CA LEU A 64 11.57 -10.17 6.03
C LEU A 64 12.11 -9.70 7.37
N ARG A 65 11.25 -9.12 8.22
CA ARG A 65 11.61 -8.47 9.50
C ARG A 65 12.68 -7.38 9.35
N ARG A 66 12.88 -6.89 8.12
CA ARG A 66 13.85 -5.86 7.73
C ARG A 66 13.09 -4.72 7.04
N PRO A 67 12.60 -3.72 7.77
CA PRO A 67 11.66 -2.72 7.24
C PRO A 67 12.25 -1.89 6.09
N VAL A 68 13.54 -1.57 6.15
CA VAL A 68 14.24 -0.85 5.06
C VAL A 68 14.26 -1.68 3.79
N VAL A 69 14.65 -2.95 3.88
CA VAL A 69 14.67 -3.87 2.73
C VAL A 69 13.26 -4.08 2.18
N ALA A 70 12.26 -4.22 3.05
CA ALA A 70 10.87 -4.36 2.65
C ALA A 70 10.38 -3.15 1.85
N LEU A 71 10.65 -1.93 2.34
CA LEU A 71 10.31 -0.71 1.64
C LEU A 71 11.02 -0.61 0.28
N THR A 72 12.33 -0.86 0.24
CA THR A 72 13.12 -0.84 -1.02
C THR A 72 12.55 -1.82 -2.04
N LEU A 73 12.20 -3.04 -1.64
CA LEU A 73 11.60 -4.02 -2.55
C LEU A 73 10.22 -3.57 -3.07
N CYS A 74 9.40 -2.93 -2.23
CA CYS A 74 8.11 -2.41 -2.67
C CYS A 74 8.27 -1.26 -3.70
N VAL A 75 9.24 -0.36 -3.47
CA VAL A 75 9.56 0.73 -4.40
C VAL A 75 10.08 0.17 -5.72
N LEU A 76 11.00 -0.79 -5.68
CA LEU A 76 11.52 -1.46 -6.88
C LEU A 76 10.44 -2.22 -7.64
N ALA A 77 9.52 -2.89 -6.94
CA ALA A 77 8.38 -3.55 -7.56
C ALA A 77 7.47 -2.53 -8.26
N SER A 78 7.17 -1.39 -7.62
CA SER A 78 6.39 -0.33 -8.25
C SER A 78 7.09 0.28 -9.47
N ALA A 79 8.40 0.48 -9.41
CA ALA A 79 9.18 0.95 -10.56
C ALA A 79 9.19 -0.08 -11.70
N GLY A 80 9.26 -1.38 -11.37
CA GLY A 80 9.15 -2.46 -12.33
C GLY A 80 7.80 -2.50 -13.04
N ILE A 81 6.71 -2.27 -12.31
CA ILE A 81 5.35 -2.15 -12.89
C ILE A 81 5.32 -1.00 -13.90
N GLU A 82 5.78 0.20 -13.52
CA GLU A 82 5.82 1.34 -14.44
C GLU A 82 6.67 1.08 -15.68
N LEU A 83 7.81 0.41 -15.51
CA LEU A 83 8.71 0.04 -16.61
C LEU A 83 8.02 -0.90 -17.59
N VAL A 84 7.35 -1.93 -17.08
CA VAL A 84 6.55 -2.89 -17.86
C VAL A 84 5.44 -2.15 -18.61
N GLN A 85 4.73 -1.22 -17.97
CA GLN A 85 3.68 -0.46 -18.62
C GLN A 85 4.20 0.48 -19.70
N TYR A 86 5.36 1.10 -19.46
CA TYR A 86 6.00 1.97 -20.43
C TYR A 86 6.43 1.21 -21.69
N PHE A 87 7.08 0.05 -21.53
CA PHE A 87 7.62 -0.71 -22.66
C PHE A 87 6.63 -1.64 -23.33
N LEU A 88 5.75 -2.33 -22.59
CA LEU A 88 4.89 -3.39 -23.15
C LEU A 88 3.48 -2.92 -23.49
N LEU A 89 2.93 -1.93 -22.78
CA LEU A 89 1.52 -1.54 -22.91
C LEU A 89 1.29 -0.32 -23.79
N GLY A 90 2.36 0.31 -24.29
CA GLY A 90 2.34 1.41 -25.28
C GLY A 90 1.58 2.67 -24.82
N SER A 91 0.98 2.66 -23.64
CA SER A 91 0.32 3.80 -23.04
C SER A 91 1.37 4.69 -22.44
N ARG A 92 1.70 5.76 -23.16
CA ARG A 92 2.29 6.96 -22.56
C ARG A 92 1.46 7.39 -21.35
N LYS A 93 1.93 6.98 -20.17
CA LYS A 93 1.90 7.63 -18.84
C LYS A 93 2.21 6.56 -17.79
N GLY A 94 3.43 6.02 -17.81
CA GLY A 94 4.05 5.65 -16.54
C GLY A 94 4.16 6.96 -15.75
N SER A 95 3.31 7.14 -14.77
CA SER A 95 3.17 8.41 -14.06
C SER A 95 4.02 8.31 -12.82
N VAL A 96 5.07 9.12 -12.69
CA VAL A 96 5.87 9.25 -11.45
C VAL A 96 5.00 9.38 -10.19
N VAL A 97 3.76 9.87 -10.36
CA VAL A 97 2.75 9.93 -9.32
C VAL A 97 2.32 8.54 -8.83
N ASP A 98 2.17 7.54 -9.70
CA ASP A 98 1.78 6.19 -9.32
C ASP A 98 2.88 5.48 -8.53
N LEU A 99 4.15 5.59 -8.96
CA LEU A 99 5.30 5.19 -8.15
C LEU A 99 5.29 5.87 -6.80
N ALA A 100 5.02 7.17 -6.73
CA ALA A 100 4.97 7.90 -5.47
C ALA A 100 3.82 7.42 -4.56
N MET A 101 2.63 7.19 -5.11
CA MET A 101 1.47 6.70 -4.35
C MET A 101 1.67 5.27 -3.84
N ASN A 102 2.21 4.38 -4.67
CA ASN A 102 2.54 3.02 -4.28
C ASN A 102 3.63 3.00 -3.20
N SER A 103 4.66 3.83 -3.37
CA SER A 103 5.73 3.99 -2.37
C SER A 103 5.19 4.54 -1.04
N LEU A 104 4.24 5.48 -1.09
CA LEU A 104 3.57 6.01 0.09
C LEU A 104 2.75 4.92 0.80
N GLY A 105 1.95 4.15 0.06
CA GLY A 105 1.23 2.99 0.58
C GLY A 105 2.16 2.02 1.30
N ALA A 106 3.24 1.61 0.63
CA ALA A 106 4.24 0.72 1.20
C ALA A 106 4.86 1.28 2.48
N ALA A 107 5.22 2.58 2.49
CA ALA A 107 5.77 3.24 3.66
C ALA A 107 4.79 3.25 4.85
N VAL A 108 3.49 3.49 4.60
CA VAL A 108 2.47 3.41 5.65
C VAL A 108 2.37 2.00 6.22
N GLY A 109 2.35 0.97 5.36
CA GLY A 109 2.32 -0.43 5.78
C GLY A 109 3.53 -0.84 6.62
N VAL A 110 4.74 -0.51 6.16
CA VAL A 110 6.00 -0.77 6.86
C VAL A 110 6.00 -0.08 8.22
N THR A 111 5.64 1.21 8.26
CA THR A 111 5.62 2.01 9.49
C THR A 111 4.62 1.45 10.49
N GLY A 112 3.42 1.07 10.03
CA GLY A 112 2.40 0.44 10.88
C GLY A 112 2.92 -0.82 11.58
N VAL A 113 3.60 -1.71 10.84
CA VAL A 113 4.21 -2.91 11.42
C VAL A 113 5.30 -2.57 12.44
N VAL A 114 6.19 -1.62 12.12
CA VAL A 114 7.27 -1.21 13.02
C VAL A 114 6.70 -0.61 14.31
N VAL A 115 5.75 0.31 14.21
CA VAL A 115 5.12 0.97 15.36
C VAL A 115 4.42 -0.06 16.24
N THR A 116 3.57 -0.91 15.67
CA THR A 116 2.87 -1.97 16.43
C THR A 116 3.86 -2.91 17.11
N ALA A 117 4.92 -3.35 16.42
CA ALA A 117 5.94 -4.20 17.02
C ALA A 117 6.68 -3.51 18.19
N ARG A 118 6.92 -2.20 18.11
CA ARG A 118 7.54 -1.43 19.20
C ARG A 118 6.60 -1.31 20.40
N ILE A 119 5.33 -0.98 20.17
CA ILE A 119 4.31 -0.89 21.22
C ILE A 119 4.19 -2.23 21.97
N VAL A 120 4.05 -3.34 21.23
CA VAL A 120 3.93 -4.69 21.83
C VAL A 120 5.16 -5.04 22.68
N ARG A 121 6.38 -4.71 22.23
CA ARG A 121 7.61 -4.93 23.01
C ARG A 121 7.63 -4.10 24.29
N LEU A 122 7.20 -2.84 24.24
CA LEU A 122 7.13 -1.96 25.42
C LEU A 122 6.12 -2.47 26.45
N LEU A 123 4.94 -2.90 25.99
CA LEU A 123 3.90 -3.47 26.87
C LEU A 123 4.38 -4.76 27.53
N ARG A 124 5.02 -5.67 26.78
CA ARG A 124 5.58 -6.91 27.32
C ARG A 124 6.68 -6.68 28.37
N ASN A 125 7.58 -5.72 28.13
CA ASN A 125 8.64 -5.38 29.08
C ASN A 125 8.11 -4.79 30.39
N ARG A 126 6.97 -4.07 30.36
CA ARG A 126 6.33 -3.53 31.57
C ARG A 126 5.76 -4.64 32.47
N TRP A 127 5.16 -5.67 31.89
CA TRP A 127 4.66 -6.81 32.66
C TRP A 127 5.78 -7.64 33.29
N GLY A 128 6.86 -7.92 32.55
CA GLY A 128 7.99 -8.68 33.09
C GLY A 128 8.73 -7.99 34.25
N ARG A 129 8.68 -6.65 34.35
CA ARG A 129 9.26 -5.92 35.49
C ARG A 129 8.37 -5.92 36.74
N ARG A 130 7.04 -5.97 36.59
CA ARG A 130 6.12 -5.98 37.75
C ARG A 130 6.13 -7.32 38.50
N SER A 131 6.30 -8.43 37.79
CA SER A 131 6.33 -9.78 38.40
C SER A 131 7.61 -10.07 39.19
N VAL A 132 8.68 -9.28 39.00
CA VAL A 132 9.97 -9.45 39.72
C VAL A 132 10.03 -8.57 40.98
N SER A 133 9.16 -7.57 41.08
CA SER A 133 9.15 -6.59 42.17
C SER A 133 8.18 -6.90 43.32
N GLU A 134 7.53 -8.08 43.35
CA GLU A 134 6.82 -8.55 44.54
C GLU A 134 7.80 -9.29 45.46
N PRO A 135 8.21 -8.71 46.61
CA PRO A 135 9.03 -9.42 47.59
C PRO A 135 8.13 -10.28 48.48
N SER A 136 8.54 -11.53 48.69
CA SER A 136 8.06 -12.44 49.75
C SER A 136 8.48 -11.97 51.13
#